data_AF-A0A918KG77-F1
#
_entry.id   AF-A0A918KG77-F1
#
_cell.length_a   1.000
_cell.length_b   1.000
_cell.length_c   1.000
_cell.angle_alpha   90.00
_cell.angle_beta   90.00
_cell.angle_gamma   90.00
#
_symmetry.space_group_name_H-M   'P 1'
#
loop_
_entity.id
_entity.type
_entity.pdbx_description
1 polymer ?
#
loop_
_entity_poly.entity_id
_entity_poly.type
_entity_poly.pdbx_seq_one_letter_code
_entity_poly.pdbx_strand_id
1 'polypeptide(L)'
;MITLEMVDAGVKIAAGMLFSALVFWWYLRRHRTLDQKIVEDIRKRRELLEQVAANVGRVHHVYQQYLALATEFTRYGQHWPKSRRDEMSRVGQELVDVFRDLTEAESTLLLLGEKKLERALRIYGSKIVNLRRQVHAEKQQFSGEEMHSLDEVKREISQLRESFFDALSTRYMPRKAA
;
A
#
# COMPACT_ATOMS: atom_id res chain seq x y z
N MET A 1 -0.97 -0.19 -76.95
CA MET A 1 -1.47 1.17 -76.64
C MET A 1 -1.99 1.14 -75.23
N ILE A 2 -1.41 1.92 -74.32
CA ILE A 2 -2.00 2.12 -72.99
C ILE A 2 -3.26 2.93 -73.22
N THR A 3 -4.43 2.35 -72.97
CA THR A 3 -5.70 3.06 -73.08
C THR A 3 -5.83 4.02 -71.89
N LEU A 4 -6.36 5.23 -72.11
CA LEU A 4 -6.57 6.22 -71.05
C LEU A 4 -7.33 5.63 -69.84
N GLU A 5 -8.20 4.65 -70.10
CA GLU A 5 -8.99 3.94 -69.10
C GLU A 5 -8.14 3.13 -68.10
N MET A 6 -7.03 2.51 -68.55
CA MET A 6 -6.11 1.81 -67.65
C MET A 6 -5.37 2.78 -66.72
N VAL A 7 -5.07 3.99 -67.20
CA VAL A 7 -4.41 5.02 -66.39
C VAL A 7 -5.38 5.56 -65.33
N ASP A 8 -6.64 5.84 -65.71
CA ASP A 8 -7.67 6.31 -64.78
C ASP A 8 -8.01 5.26 -63.69
N ALA A 9 -8.13 3.98 -64.08
CA ALA A 9 -8.32 2.89 -63.13
C ALA A 9 -7.14 2.74 -62.17
N GLY A 10 -5.90 2.84 -62.67
CA GLY A 10 -4.69 2.80 -61.86
C GLY A 10 -4.62 3.93 -60.83
N VAL A 11 -4.98 5.15 -61.22
CA VAL A 11 -4.99 6.33 -60.34
C VAL A 11 -6.03 6.19 -59.22
N LYS A 12 -7.24 5.72 -59.53
CA LYS A 12 -8.31 5.50 -58.53
C LYS A 12 -7.92 4.45 -57.49
N ILE A 13 -7.33 3.35 -57.94
CA ILE A 13 -6.87 2.27 -57.06
C ILE A 13 -5.70 2.76 -56.17
N ALA A 14 -4.73 3.48 -56.74
CA ALA A 14 -3.63 4.06 -55.98
C ALA A 14 -4.12 5.09 -54.93
N ALA A 15 -5.09 5.93 -55.30
CA ALA A 15 -5.69 6.90 -54.38
C ALA A 15 -6.40 6.20 -53.20
N GLY A 16 -7.16 5.13 -53.47
CA GLY A 16 -7.81 4.33 -52.43
C GLY A 16 -6.80 3.69 -51.47
N MET A 17 -5.73 3.08 -52.01
CA MET A 17 -4.67 2.48 -51.19
C MET A 17 -3.95 3.50 -50.31
N LEU A 18 -3.63 4.68 -50.84
CA LEU A 18 -3.00 5.76 -50.08
C LEU A 18 -3.92 6.24 -48.96
N PHE A 19 -5.21 6.40 -49.23
CA PHE A 19 -6.17 6.83 -48.24
C PHE A 19 -6.34 5.80 -47.12
N SER A 20 -6.46 4.51 -47.46
CA SER A 20 -6.51 3.43 -46.48
C SER A 20 -5.24 3.33 -45.64
N ALA A 21 -4.05 3.49 -46.25
CA ALA A 21 -2.78 3.49 -45.53
C ALA A 21 -2.67 4.67 -44.54
N LEU A 22 -3.15 5.86 -44.94
CA LEU A 22 -3.13 7.06 -44.10
C LEU A 22 -4.06 6.92 -42.89
N VAL A 23 -5.28 6.40 -43.10
CA VAL A 23 -6.24 6.13 -42.04
C VAL A 23 -5.73 5.04 -41.10
N PHE A 24 -5.15 3.96 -41.63
CA PHE A 24 -4.56 2.90 -40.83
C PHE A 24 -3.37 3.38 -40.00
N TRP A 25 -2.49 4.20 -40.57
CA TRP A 25 -1.38 4.81 -39.83
C TRP A 25 -1.85 5.74 -38.72
N TRP A 26 -2.87 6.57 -38.99
CA TRP A 26 -3.47 7.44 -37.98
C TRP A 26 -4.14 6.65 -36.85
N TYR A 27 -4.88 5.59 -37.19
CA TYR A 27 -5.49 4.66 -36.25
C TYR A 27 -4.44 4.00 -35.35
N LEU A 28 -3.37 3.43 -35.94
CA LEU A 28 -2.28 2.79 -35.19
C LEU A 28 -1.56 3.76 -34.27
N ARG A 29 -1.32 5.00 -34.75
CA ARG A 29 -0.68 6.06 -33.95
C ARG A 29 -1.57 6.47 -32.77
N ARG A 30 -2.89 6.59 -32.96
CA ARG A 30 -3.85 6.92 -31.89
C ARG A 30 -3.93 5.79 -30.86
N HIS A 31 -4.03 4.53 -31.30
CA HIS A 31 -4.10 3.38 -30.39
C HIS A 31 -2.82 3.21 -29.57
N ARG A 32 -1.63 3.36 -30.18
CA ARG A 32 -0.36 3.36 -29.42
C ARG A 32 -0.33 4.39 -28.30
N THR A 33 -0.87 5.59 -28.52
CA THR A 33 -0.89 6.63 -27.47
C THR A 33 -1.90 6.35 -26.35
N LEU A 34 -3.01 5.67 -26.65
CA LEU A 34 -4.01 5.30 -25.63
C LEU A 34 -3.51 4.15 -24.76
N ASP A 35 -2.92 3.12 -25.37
CA ASP A 35 -2.33 2.00 -24.65
C ASP A 35 -1.19 2.48 -23.74
N GLN A 36 -0.37 3.42 -24.21
CA GLN A 36 0.68 4.03 -23.39
C GLN A 36 0.13 4.74 -22.14
N LYS A 37 -0.96 5.51 -22.27
CA LYS A 37 -1.59 6.19 -21.13
C LYS A 37 -2.16 5.20 -20.11
N ILE A 38 -2.82 4.15 -20.58
CA ILE A 38 -3.38 3.10 -19.70
C ILE A 38 -2.25 2.39 -18.94
N VAL A 39 -1.15 2.04 -19.64
CA VAL A 39 0.02 1.42 -19.01
C VAL A 39 0.66 2.35 -17.99
N GLU A 40 0.74 3.65 -18.30
CA GLU A 40 1.31 4.66 -17.40
C GLU A 40 0.44 4.84 -16.13
N ASP A 41 -0.88 4.92 -16.27
CA ASP A 41 -1.80 5.02 -15.14
C ASP A 41 -1.75 3.78 -14.24
N ILE A 42 -1.65 2.57 -14.84
CA ILE A 42 -1.46 1.33 -14.08
C ILE A 42 -0.12 1.34 -13.34
N ARG A 43 0.96 1.81 -13.97
CA ARG A 43 2.27 1.94 -13.34
C ARG A 43 2.23 2.91 -12.16
N LYS A 44 1.67 4.10 -12.34
CA LYS A 44 1.51 5.10 -11.26
C LYS A 44 0.69 4.56 -10.09
N ARG A 45 -0.40 3.86 -10.38
CA ARG A 45 -1.21 3.22 -9.34
C ARG A 45 -0.41 2.18 -8.56
N ARG A 46 0.41 1.36 -9.23
CA ARG A 46 1.28 0.38 -8.55
C ARG A 46 2.31 1.04 -7.67
N GLU A 47 2.98 2.09 -8.17
CA GLU A 47 3.95 2.87 -7.41
C GLU A 47 3.33 3.45 -6.12
N LEU A 48 2.11 3.99 -6.21
CA LEU A 48 1.38 4.47 -5.03
C LEU A 48 1.04 3.35 -4.04
N LEU A 49 0.65 2.16 -4.53
CA LEU A 49 0.40 0.99 -3.68
C LEU A 49 1.69 0.45 -3.03
N GLU A 50 2.82 0.51 -3.75
CA GLU A 50 4.16 0.18 -3.21
C GLU A 50 4.57 1.17 -2.12
N GLN A 51 4.31 2.47 -2.33
CA GLN A 51 4.55 3.49 -1.31
C GLN A 51 3.71 3.24 -0.06
N VAL A 52 2.42 2.90 -0.23
CA VAL A 52 1.55 2.49 0.89
C VAL A 52 2.15 1.29 1.62
N ALA A 53 2.55 0.23 0.89
CA ALA A 53 3.19 -0.94 1.48
C ALA A 53 4.45 -0.58 2.28
N ALA A 54 5.31 0.27 1.72
CA ALA A 54 6.54 0.72 2.36
C ALA A 54 6.27 1.51 3.66
N ASN A 55 5.32 2.45 3.62
CA ASN A 55 4.91 3.24 4.78
C ASN A 55 4.39 2.34 5.92
N VAL A 56 3.52 1.39 5.59
CA VAL A 56 3.01 0.41 6.59
C VAL A 56 4.13 -0.48 7.13
N GLY A 57 5.07 -0.90 6.27
CA GLY A 57 6.24 -1.68 6.66
C GLY A 57 7.13 -0.95 7.66
N ARG A 58 7.39 0.35 7.45
CA ARG A 58 8.17 1.18 8.38
C ARG A 58 7.51 1.28 9.76
N VAL A 59 6.21 1.59 9.79
CA VAL A 59 5.44 1.63 11.05
C VAL A 59 5.49 0.29 11.76
N HIS A 60 5.32 -0.81 11.03
CA HIS A 60 5.36 -2.16 11.60
C HIS A 60 6.72 -2.49 12.20
N HIS A 61 7.82 -2.08 11.55
CA HIS A 61 9.16 -2.31 12.05
C HIS A 61 9.39 -1.64 13.42
N VAL A 62 9.05 -0.36 13.56
CA VAL A 62 9.16 0.38 14.82
C VAL A 62 8.21 -0.21 15.88
N TYR A 63 7.00 -0.59 15.47
CA TYR A 63 6.06 -1.30 16.35
C TYR A 63 6.65 -2.60 16.92
N GLN A 64 7.35 -3.41 16.11
CA GLN A 64 7.98 -4.65 16.61
C GLN A 64 9.07 -4.37 17.64
N GLN A 65 9.87 -3.31 17.44
CA GLN A 65 10.86 -2.90 18.43
C GLN A 65 10.19 -2.47 19.74
N TYR A 66 9.12 -1.67 19.66
CA TYR A 66 8.34 -1.27 20.82
C TYR A 66 7.71 -2.49 21.54
N LEU A 67 7.14 -3.42 20.77
CA LEU A 67 6.49 -4.61 21.30
C LEU A 67 7.48 -5.52 22.04
N ALA A 68 8.71 -5.66 21.53
CA ALA A 68 9.76 -6.42 22.20
C ALA A 68 10.07 -5.83 23.58
N LEU A 69 10.23 -4.50 23.67
CA LEU A 69 10.45 -3.79 24.92
C LEU A 69 9.24 -3.86 25.86
N ALA A 70 8.02 -3.75 25.32
CA ALA A 70 6.79 -3.90 26.10
C ALA A 70 6.66 -5.30 26.70
N THR A 71 7.01 -6.35 25.94
CA THR A 71 7.00 -7.73 26.42
C THR A 71 8.10 -7.99 27.45
N GLU A 72 9.24 -7.31 27.33
CA GLU A 72 10.28 -7.33 28.35
C GLU A 72 9.77 -6.66 29.64
N PHE A 73 9.16 -5.48 29.52
CA PHE A 73 8.58 -4.75 30.64
C PHE A 73 7.53 -5.57 31.40
N THR A 74 6.64 -6.27 30.70
CA THR A 74 5.60 -7.11 31.34
C THR A 74 6.21 -8.25 32.16
N ARG A 75 7.40 -8.75 31.79
CA ARG A 75 8.10 -9.82 32.51
C ARG A 75 8.88 -9.34 33.72
N TYR A 76 9.56 -8.20 33.63
CA TYR A 76 10.44 -7.70 34.69
C TYR A 76 9.77 -6.69 35.63
N GLY A 77 8.71 -6.01 35.19
CA GLY A 77 7.94 -5.05 35.97
C GLY A 77 8.82 -3.98 36.62
N GLN A 78 8.72 -3.82 37.94
CA GLN A 78 9.46 -2.80 38.70
C GLN A 78 10.98 -2.95 38.66
N HIS A 79 11.50 -4.18 38.53
CA HIS A 79 12.95 -4.45 38.53
C HIS A 79 13.62 -4.06 37.20
N TRP A 80 12.85 -3.54 36.25
CA TRP A 80 13.37 -3.21 34.94
C TRP A 80 14.34 -2.00 35.00
N PRO A 81 15.53 -2.08 34.38
CA PRO A 81 16.54 -1.03 34.46
C PRO A 81 16.03 0.33 33.93
N LYS A 82 16.48 1.42 34.53
CA LYS A 82 16.14 2.78 34.08
C LYS A 82 16.55 3.03 32.61
N SER A 83 17.70 2.53 32.20
CA SER A 83 18.18 2.62 30.80
C SER A 83 17.21 2.00 29.80
N ARG A 84 16.57 0.86 30.14
CA ARG A 84 15.57 0.19 29.29
C ARG A 84 14.24 0.93 29.27
N ARG A 85 13.84 1.55 30.39
CA ARG A 85 12.67 2.45 30.43
C ARG A 85 12.86 3.66 29.54
N ASP A 86 14.04 4.27 29.58
CA ASP A 86 14.40 5.40 28.72
C ASP A 86 14.38 4.99 27.24
N GLU A 87 14.89 3.79 26.92
CA GLU A 87 14.80 3.21 25.57
C GLU A 87 13.36 2.98 25.11
N MET A 88 12.50 2.42 25.96
CA MET A 88 11.08 2.21 25.65
C MET A 88 10.34 3.54 25.42
N SER A 89 10.65 4.57 26.20
CA SER A 89 10.10 5.92 26.00
C SER A 89 10.54 6.49 24.65
N ARG A 90 11.83 6.35 24.31
CA ARG A 90 12.38 6.79 23.02
C ARG A 90 11.73 6.07 21.83
N VAL A 91 11.68 4.74 21.85
CA VAL A 91 11.06 3.93 20.78
C VAL A 91 9.55 4.19 20.73
N GLY A 92 8.91 4.42 21.88
CA GLY A 92 7.51 4.82 21.96
C GLY A 92 7.24 6.16 21.28
N GLN A 93 8.16 7.13 21.40
CA GLN A 93 8.08 8.41 20.69
C GLN A 93 8.34 8.24 19.19
N GLU A 94 9.36 7.47 18.81
CA GLU A 94 9.65 7.14 17.42
C GLU A 94 8.45 6.48 16.73
N LEU A 95 7.72 5.62 17.45
CA LEU A 95 6.47 5.04 16.97
C LEU A 95 5.45 6.13 16.64
N VAL A 96 5.26 7.14 17.50
CA VAL A 96 4.36 8.28 17.22
C VAL A 96 4.80 9.05 15.99
N ASP A 97 6.10 9.27 15.84
CA ASP A 97 6.62 10.08 14.74
C ASP A 97 6.42 9.35 13.40
N VAL A 98 6.65 8.04 13.37
CA VAL A 98 6.44 7.21 12.16
C VAL A 98 4.95 6.96 11.88
N PHE A 99 4.05 7.15 12.84
CA PHE A 99 2.60 7.02 12.63
C PHE A 99 2.06 7.99 11.57
N ARG A 100 2.76 9.11 11.31
CA ARG A 100 2.46 10.01 10.19
C ARG A 100 2.49 9.28 8.84
N ASP A 101 3.39 8.31 8.67
CA ASP A 101 3.50 7.52 7.44
C ASP A 101 2.23 6.67 7.22
N LEU A 102 1.59 6.23 8.31
CA LEU A 102 0.31 5.53 8.26
C LEU A 102 -0.80 6.45 7.73
N THR A 103 -0.86 7.70 8.23
CA THR A 103 -1.83 8.71 7.77
C THR A 103 -1.60 9.11 6.31
N GLU A 104 -0.34 9.18 5.87
CA GLU A 104 0.00 9.40 4.47
C GLU A 104 -0.49 8.22 3.61
N ALA A 105 -0.26 6.98 4.06
CA ALA A 105 -0.75 5.79 3.38
C ALA A 105 -2.29 5.73 3.31
N GLU A 106 -3.01 6.09 4.39
CA GLU A 106 -4.47 6.22 4.39
C GLU A 106 -4.94 7.25 3.36
N SER A 107 -4.29 8.41 3.30
CA SER A 107 -4.62 9.48 2.35
C SER A 107 -4.42 9.03 0.90
N THR A 108 -3.31 8.35 0.62
CA THR A 108 -3.03 7.76 -0.70
C THR A 108 -4.08 6.72 -1.09
N LEU A 109 -4.50 5.86 -0.16
CA LEU A 109 -5.57 4.89 -0.41
C LEU A 109 -6.92 5.56 -0.71
N LEU A 110 -7.23 6.68 -0.06
CA LEU A 110 -8.42 7.48 -0.38
C LEU A 110 -8.35 8.07 -1.78
N LEU A 111 -7.19 8.61 -2.19
CA LEU A 111 -6.97 9.13 -3.54
C LEU A 111 -7.14 8.04 -4.61
N LEU A 112 -6.72 6.81 -4.32
CA LEU A 112 -6.91 5.64 -5.18
C LEU A 112 -8.35 5.08 -5.15
N GLY A 113 -9.23 5.59 -4.28
CA GLY A 113 -10.59 5.11 -4.11
C GLY A 113 -10.72 3.79 -3.33
N GLU A 114 -9.64 3.31 -2.69
CA GLU A 114 -9.59 2.04 -1.98
C GLU A 114 -10.09 2.16 -0.52
N LYS A 115 -11.35 2.54 -0.36
CA LYS A 115 -11.98 2.77 0.97
C LYS A 115 -11.91 1.58 1.93
N LYS A 116 -11.90 0.35 1.41
CA LYS A 116 -11.78 -0.87 2.22
C LYS A 116 -10.38 -1.03 2.81
N LEU A 117 -9.35 -0.80 2.00
CA LEU A 117 -7.95 -0.84 2.43
C LEU A 117 -7.66 0.27 3.44
N GLU A 118 -8.16 1.48 3.17
CA GLU A 118 -8.04 2.59 4.12
C GLU A 118 -8.65 2.26 5.48
N ARG A 119 -9.88 1.73 5.52
CA ARG A 119 -10.51 1.34 6.78
C ARG A 119 -9.72 0.25 7.50
N ALA A 120 -9.23 -0.75 6.79
CA ALA A 120 -8.40 -1.81 7.38
C ALA A 120 -7.13 -1.22 8.01
N LEU A 121 -6.49 -0.26 7.33
CA LEU A 121 -5.30 0.43 7.81
C LEU A 121 -5.57 1.26 9.07
N ARG A 122 -6.71 1.96 9.11
CA ARG A 122 -7.14 2.74 10.27
C ARG A 122 -7.38 1.86 11.50
N ILE A 123 -8.02 0.70 11.31
CA ILE A 123 -8.27 -0.27 12.39
C ILE A 123 -6.93 -0.81 12.92
N TYR A 124 -6.01 -1.17 12.01
CA TYR A 124 -4.66 -1.59 12.35
C TYR A 124 -3.91 -0.53 13.19
N GLY A 125 -3.90 0.74 12.74
CA GLY A 125 -3.28 1.83 13.47
C GLY A 125 -3.90 2.06 14.85
N SER A 126 -5.23 2.02 14.94
CA SER A 126 -5.95 2.20 16.20
C SER A 126 -5.60 1.12 17.23
N LYS A 127 -5.42 -0.14 16.79
CA LYS A 127 -5.00 -1.24 17.68
C LYS A 127 -3.59 -1.04 18.23
N ILE A 128 -2.66 -0.57 17.41
CA ILE A 128 -1.30 -0.23 17.86
C ILE A 128 -1.32 0.91 18.88
N VAL A 129 -2.10 1.98 18.64
CA VAL A 129 -2.23 3.10 19.60
C VAL A 129 -2.80 2.62 20.93
N ASN A 130 -3.82 1.76 20.90
CA ASN A 130 -4.41 1.17 22.10
C ASN A 130 -3.39 0.32 22.88
N LEU A 131 -2.61 -0.51 22.20
CA LEU A 131 -1.53 -1.29 22.83
C LEU A 131 -0.51 -0.38 23.52
N ARG A 132 -0.05 0.67 22.84
CA ARG A 132 0.89 1.64 23.44
C ARG A 132 0.31 2.27 24.71
N ARG A 133 -0.97 2.68 24.69
CA ARG A 133 -1.65 3.25 25.86
C ARG A 133 -1.74 2.26 27.03
N GLN A 134 -2.02 1.00 26.76
CA GLN A 134 -2.08 -0.05 27.79
C GLN A 134 -0.71 -0.28 28.46
N VAL A 135 0.37 -0.24 27.67
CA VAL A 135 1.75 -0.42 28.17
C VAL A 135 2.26 0.80 28.94
N HIS A 136 1.89 2.02 28.50
CA HIS A 136 2.33 3.27 29.11
C HIS A 136 1.49 3.68 30.33
N ALA A 137 0.32 3.09 30.56
CA ALA A 137 -0.36 3.25 31.83
C ALA A 137 0.61 2.78 32.94
N GLU A 138 0.92 3.65 33.90
CA GLU A 138 1.94 3.48 34.95
C GLU A 138 1.61 2.32 35.91
N LYS A 139 1.50 1.11 35.37
CA LYS A 139 1.18 -0.10 36.10
C LYS A 139 2.49 -0.71 36.56
N GLN A 140 2.61 -0.81 37.87
CA GLN A 140 3.78 -1.36 38.53
C GLN A 140 3.99 -2.85 38.22
N GLN A 141 2.89 -3.58 37.94
CA GLN A 141 2.85 -4.98 37.54
C GLN A 141 1.63 -5.20 36.65
N PHE A 142 1.77 -6.06 35.64
CA PHE A 142 0.63 -6.56 34.87
C PHE A 142 0.03 -7.76 35.59
N SER A 143 -1.30 -7.83 35.67
CA SER A 143 -1.98 -9.05 36.11
C SER A 143 -1.87 -10.15 35.04
N GLY A 144 -2.09 -11.42 35.40
CA GLY A 144 -2.11 -12.52 34.42
C GLY A 144 -3.19 -12.35 33.34
N GLU A 145 -4.31 -11.72 33.69
CA GLU A 145 -5.40 -11.39 32.77
C GLU A 145 -4.99 -10.28 31.79
N GLU A 146 -4.27 -9.26 32.27
CA GLU A 146 -3.74 -8.18 31.44
C GLU A 146 -2.67 -8.69 30.47
N MET A 147 -1.83 -9.62 30.91
CA MET A 147 -0.82 -10.24 30.04
C MET A 147 -1.48 -11.05 28.92
N HIS A 148 -2.55 -11.79 29.21
CA HIS A 148 -3.34 -12.48 28.20
C HIS A 148 -3.99 -11.50 27.20
N SER A 149 -4.54 -10.37 27.69
CA SER A 149 -5.12 -9.35 26.81
C SER A 149 -4.08 -8.72 25.88
N LEU A 150 -2.84 -8.55 26.33
CA LEU A 150 -1.76 -7.97 25.53
C LEU A 150 -1.31 -8.94 24.42
N ASP A 151 -1.25 -10.24 24.74
CA ASP A 151 -0.98 -11.30 23.76
C ASP A 151 -2.09 -11.40 22.70
N GLU A 152 -3.36 -11.23 23.10
CA GLU A 152 -4.49 -11.19 22.18
C GLU A 152 -4.39 -9.99 21.23
N VAL A 153 -4.15 -8.78 21.75
CA VAL A 153 -3.99 -7.58 20.92
C VAL A 153 -2.80 -7.72 19.96
N LYS A 154 -1.68 -8.30 20.41
CA LYS A 154 -0.53 -8.60 19.54
C LYS A 154 -0.92 -9.52 18.38
N ARG A 155 -1.70 -10.57 18.65
CA ARG A 155 -2.19 -11.50 17.64
C ARG A 155 -3.13 -10.81 16.66
N GLU A 156 -4.07 -10.01 17.15
CA GLU A 156 -4.98 -9.21 16.32
C GLU A 156 -4.21 -8.26 15.38
N ILE A 157 -3.22 -7.53 15.89
CA ILE A 157 -2.39 -6.62 15.08
C ILE A 157 -1.67 -7.39 13.96
N SER A 158 -1.18 -8.59 14.26
CA SER A 158 -0.51 -9.44 13.28
C SER A 158 -1.48 -9.91 12.19
N GLN A 159 -2.69 -10.34 12.57
CA GLN A 159 -3.75 -10.75 11.65
C GLN A 159 -4.24 -9.58 10.78
N LEU A 160 -4.41 -8.39 11.36
CA LEU A 160 -4.79 -7.19 10.61
C LEU A 160 -3.73 -6.80 9.58
N ARG A 161 -2.44 -6.94 9.93
CA ARG A 161 -1.34 -6.70 8.99
C ARG A 161 -1.41 -7.67 7.81
N GLU A 162 -1.54 -8.96 8.08
CA GLU A 162 -1.61 -10.01 7.06
C GLU A 162 -2.82 -9.79 6.14
N SER A 163 -4.00 -9.61 6.73
CA SER A 163 -5.24 -9.33 6.00
C SER A 163 -5.13 -8.07 5.12
N PHE A 164 -4.46 -7.02 5.62
CA PHE A 164 -4.20 -5.81 4.85
C PHE A 164 -3.31 -6.08 3.63
N PHE A 165 -2.19 -6.80 3.80
CA PHE A 165 -1.28 -7.12 2.69
C PHE A 165 -1.89 -8.10 1.69
N ASP A 166 -2.73 -9.04 2.12
CA ASP A 166 -3.49 -9.91 1.22
C ASP A 166 -4.45 -9.11 0.34
N ALA A 167 -5.19 -8.18 0.95
CA ALA A 167 -6.07 -7.29 0.21
C ALA A 167 -5.28 -6.36 -0.73
N LEU A 168 -4.12 -5.85 -0.29
CA LEU A 168 -3.25 -4.98 -1.09
C LEU A 168 -2.67 -5.72 -2.29
N SER A 169 -2.21 -6.97 -2.09
CA SER A 169 -1.63 -7.80 -3.15
C SER A 169 -2.64 -8.08 -4.27
N THR A 170 -3.91 -8.30 -3.90
CA THR A 170 -5.03 -8.48 -4.85
C THR A 170 -5.26 -7.24 -5.71
N ARG A 171 -4.97 -6.04 -5.19
CA ARG A 171 -5.04 -4.78 -5.95
C ARG A 171 -3.80 -4.52 -6.79
N TYR A 172 -2.66 -4.97 -6.31
CA TYR A 172 -1.37 -4.81 -6.97
C TYR A 172 -1.23 -5.69 -8.23
N MET A 173 -1.66 -6.96 -8.12
CA MET A 173 -1.70 -7.88 -9.26
C MET A 173 -3.05 -7.75 -9.99
N PRO A 174 -3.10 -7.25 -11.23
CA PRO A 174 -4.33 -7.30 -12.00
C PRO A 174 -4.71 -8.76 -12.20
N ARG A 175 -5.98 -9.09 -11.93
CA ARG A 175 -6.57 -10.40 -12.22
C ARG A 175 -6.24 -10.73 -13.68
N LYS A 176 -5.49 -11.80 -13.94
CA LYS A 176 -5.35 -12.32 -15.31
C LYS A 176 -6.77 -12.47 -15.85
N ALA A 177 -7.09 -11.76 -16.93
CA ALA A 177 -8.28 -12.07 -17.70
C ALA A 177 -8.13 -13.54 -18.11
N ALA A 178 -8.99 -14.40 -17.57
CA ALA A 178 -9.13 -15.78 -17.99
C ALA A 178 -9.83 -15.80 -19.36
#